data_AF-A0A7S0UHM2-F1
#
_entry.id   AF-A0A7S0UHM2-F1
#
_cell.length_a   1.000
_cell.length_b   1.000
_cell.length_c   1.000
_cell.angle_alpha   90.00
_cell.angle_beta   90.00
_cell.angle_gamma   90.00
#
_symmetry.space_group_name_H-M   'P 1'
#
loop_
_entity.id
_entity.type
_entity.pdbx_description
1 polymer ?
#
loop_
_entity_poly.entity_id
_entity_poly.type
_entity_poly.pdbx_seq_one_letter_code
_entity_poly.pdbx_strand_id
1 'polypeptide(L)'
;NLFYTVMGILQWTLVEGAFIHLYKSGRLPYVDAMANPSVMLQTLVLSILLPSFRDVHFYFAHRFIHLRPLYKYVHSLHHRNTDIEPFSGLAMHPIEHLYYYTCYHPNLVLPLVGIVISPFLVFWMGAHLVISPACSHSGFEDHFSASTEHYLHHRFCDVNFAAGINFDAYFGTHKTTLPLPDNASESRELPPPPADPKSTLRLLPEHPEYVIGIALMVLWALKSYQTVPPLWVAMVISVGPTLWAVILALATAPKSLSLKKSFLAPFDKDSFGSLALHLGVGFVMGVLPATHLLYVFLQDFN
;
A
#
# COMPACT_ATOMS: atom_id res chain seq x y z
N ASN A 1 4.68 -14.59 -8.32
CA ASN A 1 4.14 -13.23 -8.15
C ASN A 1 2.65 -13.34 -7.96
N LEU A 2 1.85 -13.48 -9.03
CA LEU A 2 0.38 -13.64 -8.96
C LEU A 2 -0.11 -14.61 -7.87
N PHE A 3 0.42 -15.84 -7.80
CA PHE A 3 0.04 -16.80 -6.75
C PHE A 3 0.21 -16.24 -5.33
N TYR A 4 1.40 -15.74 -5.00
CA TYR A 4 1.72 -15.20 -3.67
C TYR A 4 0.91 -13.92 -3.38
N THR A 5 0.70 -13.06 -4.37
CA THR A 5 -0.21 -11.91 -4.27
C THR A 5 -1.63 -12.31 -3.92
N VAL A 6 -2.17 -13.35 -4.56
CA VAL A 6 -3.49 -13.88 -4.22
C VAL A 6 -3.51 -14.51 -2.82
N MET A 7 -2.41 -15.14 -2.37
CA MET A 7 -2.28 -15.60 -0.98
C MET A 7 -2.26 -14.44 0.04
N GLY A 8 -1.67 -13.30 -0.31
CA GLY A 8 -1.74 -12.08 0.51
C GLY A 8 -3.16 -11.54 0.59
N ILE A 9 -3.83 -11.37 -0.55
CA ILE A 9 -5.25 -10.96 -0.63
C ILE A 9 -6.13 -11.90 0.18
N LEU A 10 -5.98 -13.21 0.03
CA LEU A 10 -6.66 -14.25 0.80
C LEU A 10 -6.48 -14.06 2.33
N GLN A 11 -5.25 -13.86 2.80
CA GLN A 11 -4.99 -13.59 4.21
C GLN A 11 -5.65 -12.29 4.69
N TRP A 12 -5.62 -11.23 3.88
CA TRP A 12 -6.33 -9.99 4.21
C TRP A 12 -7.86 -10.21 4.29
N THR A 13 -8.46 -10.96 3.37
CA THR A 13 -9.90 -11.29 3.40
C THR A 13 -10.28 -12.08 4.67
N LEU A 14 -9.40 -12.95 5.18
CA LEU A 14 -9.62 -13.63 6.46
C LEU A 14 -9.56 -12.66 7.65
N VAL A 15 -8.65 -11.68 7.63
CA VAL A 15 -8.57 -10.61 8.63
C VAL A 15 -9.84 -9.74 8.60
N GLU A 16 -10.25 -9.29 7.41
CA GLU A 16 -11.47 -8.50 7.20
C GLU A 16 -12.71 -9.25 7.68
N GLY A 17 -12.85 -10.54 7.32
CA GLY A 17 -13.91 -11.42 7.80
C GLY A 17 -13.91 -11.58 9.32
N ALA A 18 -12.73 -11.62 9.97
CA ALA A 18 -12.62 -11.63 11.42
C ALA A 18 -13.09 -10.31 12.05
N PHE A 19 -12.73 -9.15 11.49
CA PHE A 19 -13.25 -7.86 11.94
C PHE A 19 -14.78 -7.78 11.78
N ILE A 20 -15.33 -8.20 10.65
CA ILE A 20 -16.79 -8.28 10.42
C ILE A 20 -17.45 -9.18 11.46
N HIS A 21 -16.86 -10.33 11.80
CA HIS A 21 -17.37 -11.20 12.87
C HIS A 21 -17.31 -10.52 14.25
N LEU A 22 -16.22 -9.81 14.57
CA LEU A 22 -16.07 -9.09 15.83
C LEU A 22 -17.10 -7.97 15.99
N TYR A 23 -17.36 -7.19 14.94
CA TYR A 23 -18.44 -6.20 14.92
C TYR A 23 -19.83 -6.87 15.07
N LYS A 24 -20.13 -7.89 14.26
CA LYS A 24 -21.42 -8.59 14.29
C LYS A 24 -21.70 -9.30 15.63
N SER A 25 -20.66 -9.77 16.32
CA SER A 25 -20.76 -10.40 17.64
C SER A 25 -20.73 -9.42 18.81
N GLY A 26 -20.66 -8.11 18.56
CA GLY A 26 -20.60 -7.07 19.59
C GLY A 26 -19.29 -7.05 20.39
N ARG A 27 -18.26 -7.78 19.94
CA ARG A 27 -16.92 -7.80 20.57
C ARG A 27 -16.07 -6.59 20.17
N LEU A 28 -16.35 -6.01 19.01
CA LEU A 28 -15.94 -4.66 18.65
C LEU A 28 -17.19 -3.78 18.51
N PRO A 29 -17.16 -2.52 18.97
CA PRO A 29 -18.29 -1.61 18.83
C PRO A 29 -18.47 -1.24 17.36
N TYR A 30 -19.59 -1.65 16.76
CA TYR A 30 -20.01 -1.12 15.46
C TYR A 30 -20.58 0.28 15.66
N VAL A 31 -19.95 1.29 15.07
CA VAL A 31 -20.42 2.68 15.11
C VAL A 31 -20.37 3.26 13.71
N ASP A 32 -21.51 3.75 13.24
CA ASP A 32 -21.57 4.61 12.07
C ASP A 32 -20.89 5.95 12.42
N ALA A 33 -19.78 6.24 11.72
CA ALA A 33 -19.05 7.47 11.90
C ALA A 33 -19.87 8.71 11.55
N MET A 34 -20.86 8.59 10.65
CA MET A 34 -21.69 9.71 10.21
C MET A 34 -22.82 10.05 11.21
N ALA A 35 -23.21 9.09 12.05
CA ALA A 35 -24.28 9.27 13.04
C ALA A 35 -23.90 10.19 14.22
N ASN A 36 -22.60 10.45 14.46
CA ASN A 36 -22.12 11.31 15.54
C ASN A 36 -20.94 12.18 15.08
N PRO A 37 -21.07 13.53 15.06
CA PRO A 37 -20.00 14.44 14.61
C PRO A 37 -18.65 14.27 15.32
N SER A 38 -18.64 13.84 16.60
CA SER A 38 -17.40 13.59 17.33
C SER A 38 -16.70 12.31 16.87
N VAL A 39 -17.46 11.26 16.54
CA VAL A 39 -16.95 10.01 15.96
C VAL A 39 -16.55 10.22 14.49
N MET A 40 -17.25 11.08 13.76
CA MET A 40 -16.86 11.52 12.41
C MET A 40 -15.49 12.21 12.44
N LEU A 41 -15.30 13.20 13.33
CA LEU A 41 -14.03 13.91 13.48
C LEU A 41 -12.91 12.96 13.93
N GLN A 42 -13.18 12.07 14.89
CA GLN A 42 -12.23 11.02 15.29
C GLN A 42 -11.87 10.10 14.12
N THR A 43 -12.85 9.67 13.31
CA THR A 43 -12.62 8.83 12.12
C THR A 43 -11.76 9.55 11.08
N LEU A 44 -12.00 10.85 10.83
CA LEU A 44 -11.17 11.65 9.94
C LEU A 44 -9.72 11.74 10.44
N VAL A 45 -9.51 12.04 11.73
CA VAL A 45 -8.18 12.07 12.35
C VAL A 45 -7.50 10.69 12.33
N LEU A 46 -8.23 9.59 12.55
CA LEU A 46 -7.66 8.24 12.52
C LEU A 46 -7.38 7.74 11.09
N SER A 47 -8.19 8.13 10.09
CA SER A 47 -7.91 7.82 8.67
C SER A 47 -6.60 8.44 8.18
N ILE A 48 -6.16 9.47 8.89
CA ILE A 48 -4.91 10.22 8.75
C ILE A 48 -3.77 9.53 9.53
N LEU A 49 -3.96 9.28 10.83
CA LEU A 49 -2.92 8.75 11.71
C LEU A 49 -2.59 7.27 11.48
N LEU A 50 -3.57 6.45 11.08
CA LEU A 50 -3.36 5.01 10.87
C LEU A 50 -2.41 4.71 9.69
N PRO A 51 -2.53 5.35 8.50
CA PRO A 51 -1.49 5.31 7.47
C PRO A 51 -0.10 5.74 7.94
N SER A 52 0.00 6.78 8.78
CA SER A 52 1.29 7.21 9.35
C SER A 52 1.89 6.14 10.28
N PHE A 53 1.06 5.47 11.10
CA PHE A 53 1.51 4.33 11.90
C PHE A 53 1.95 3.16 11.03
N ARG A 54 1.25 2.88 9.92
CA ARG A 54 1.67 1.86 8.95
C ARG A 54 3.07 2.17 8.40
N ASP A 55 3.38 3.40 8.04
CA ASP A 55 4.72 3.74 7.51
C ASP A 55 5.83 3.53 8.54
N VAL A 56 5.56 3.89 9.80
CA VAL A 56 6.46 3.61 10.94
C VAL A 56 6.67 2.11 11.10
N HIS A 57 5.57 1.35 11.19
CA HIS A 57 5.61 -0.12 11.31
C HIS A 57 6.38 -0.73 10.14
N PHE A 58 6.04 -0.36 8.90
CA PHE A 58 6.65 -0.88 7.68
C PHE A 58 8.16 -0.68 7.68
N TYR A 59 8.67 0.53 7.96
CA TYR A 59 10.12 0.76 7.98
C TYR A 59 10.86 -0.19 8.92
N PHE A 60 10.39 -0.33 10.17
CA PHE A 60 11.04 -1.20 11.15
C PHE A 60 10.82 -2.69 10.86
N ALA A 61 9.62 -3.07 10.42
CA ALA A 61 9.28 -4.45 10.07
C ALA A 61 10.07 -4.93 8.85
N HIS A 62 10.16 -4.11 7.81
CA HIS A 62 10.91 -4.36 6.59
C HIS A 62 12.41 -4.51 6.90
N ARG A 63 13.00 -3.55 7.63
CA ARG A 63 14.41 -3.63 8.06
C ARG A 63 14.69 -4.85 8.95
N PHE A 64 13.71 -5.32 9.73
CA PHE A 64 13.83 -6.54 10.54
C PHE A 64 13.85 -7.82 9.69
N ILE A 65 12.98 -7.94 8.67
CA ILE A 65 12.97 -9.13 7.79
C ILE A 65 14.18 -9.21 6.85
N HIS A 66 14.95 -8.12 6.69
CA HIS A 66 16.27 -8.12 6.05
C HIS A 66 17.40 -8.73 6.89
N LEU A 67 17.16 -9.10 8.16
CA LEU A 67 18.13 -9.88 8.93
C LEU A 67 18.37 -11.24 8.26
N ARG A 68 19.64 -11.60 8.03
CA ARG A 68 20.10 -12.79 7.27
C ARG A 68 19.19 -14.04 7.30
N PRO A 69 18.75 -14.60 8.46
CA PRO A 69 17.88 -15.77 8.48
C PRO A 69 16.47 -15.48 7.93
N LEU A 70 15.88 -14.35 8.30
CA LEU A 70 14.56 -13.93 7.82
C LEU A 70 14.61 -13.57 6.33
N TYR A 71 15.68 -12.90 5.89
CA TYR A 71 15.88 -12.63 4.47
C TYR A 71 15.93 -13.93 3.69
N LYS A 72 16.81 -14.87 4.09
CA LYS A 72 17.00 -16.12 3.36
C LYS A 72 15.72 -16.95 3.22
N TYR A 73 14.93 -17.10 4.28
CA TYR A 73 13.81 -18.04 4.33
C TYR A 73 12.41 -17.42 4.15
N VAL A 74 12.27 -16.10 4.26
CA VAL A 74 10.99 -15.40 4.19
C VAL A 74 11.02 -14.35 3.08
N HIS A 75 11.91 -13.36 3.19
CA HIS A 75 11.85 -12.16 2.34
C HIS A 75 12.56 -12.29 0.97
N SER A 76 13.41 -13.30 0.80
CA SER A 76 14.10 -13.61 -0.48
C SER A 76 13.13 -13.90 -1.63
N LEU A 77 11.90 -14.33 -1.31
CA LEU A 77 10.84 -14.55 -2.29
C LEU A 77 10.30 -13.23 -2.86
N HIS A 78 10.16 -12.19 -2.02
CA HIS A 78 9.80 -10.84 -2.44
C HIS A 78 10.91 -10.24 -3.32
N HIS A 79 12.16 -10.36 -2.88
CA HIS A 79 13.37 -9.90 -3.59
C HIS A 79 13.77 -10.72 -4.82
N ARG A 80 13.01 -11.76 -5.19
CA ARG A 80 13.25 -12.51 -6.43
C ARG A 80 13.09 -11.61 -7.66
N ASN A 81 12.21 -10.62 -7.58
CA ASN A 81 11.93 -9.68 -8.66
C ASN A 81 12.85 -8.47 -8.58
N THR A 82 14.06 -8.61 -9.12
CA THR A 82 14.98 -7.48 -9.27
C THR A 82 14.47 -6.43 -10.27
N ASP A 83 13.58 -6.83 -11.18
CA ASP A 83 12.73 -5.95 -11.99
C ASP A 83 11.32 -5.99 -11.40
N ILE A 84 10.91 -4.89 -10.75
CA ILE A 84 9.66 -4.83 -10.00
C ILE A 84 8.47 -4.50 -10.91
N GLU A 85 7.34 -5.13 -10.62
CA GLU A 85 6.11 -5.06 -11.41
C GLU A 85 4.91 -5.05 -10.45
N PRO A 86 3.72 -4.51 -10.80
CA PRO A 86 2.62 -4.35 -9.83
C PRO A 86 2.25 -5.62 -9.04
N PHE A 87 2.41 -6.80 -9.65
CA PHE A 87 2.15 -8.08 -9.00
C PHE A 87 3.33 -8.64 -8.19
N SER A 88 4.50 -8.01 -8.17
CA SER A 88 5.58 -8.34 -7.23
C SER A 88 5.37 -7.72 -5.83
N GLY A 89 4.56 -6.67 -5.73
CA GLY A 89 4.38 -5.92 -4.47
C GLY A 89 3.84 -6.75 -3.30
N LEU A 90 2.90 -7.68 -3.56
CA LEU A 90 2.45 -8.68 -2.59
C LEU A 90 3.01 -10.09 -2.90
N ALA A 91 4.08 -10.21 -3.68
CA ALA A 91 4.67 -11.51 -4.00
C ALA A 91 5.57 -12.04 -2.87
N MET A 92 5.06 -12.00 -1.64
CA MET A 92 5.80 -12.30 -0.42
C MET A 92 5.56 -13.72 0.07
N HIS A 93 6.38 -14.19 1.02
CA HIS A 93 6.14 -15.48 1.66
C HIS A 93 4.88 -15.43 2.56
N PRO A 94 4.08 -16.50 2.71
CA PRO A 94 2.87 -16.45 3.55
C PRO A 94 3.11 -16.02 5.01
N ILE A 95 4.28 -16.33 5.59
CA ILE A 95 4.68 -15.84 6.93
C ILE A 95 4.98 -14.34 6.91
N GLU A 96 5.51 -13.82 5.80
CA GLU A 96 5.75 -12.39 5.62
C GLU A 96 4.44 -11.62 5.57
N HIS A 97 3.43 -12.10 4.85
CA HIS A 97 2.09 -11.50 4.85
C HIS A 97 1.51 -11.40 6.27
N LEU A 98 1.58 -12.47 7.07
CA LEU A 98 1.13 -12.47 8.47
C LEU A 98 1.84 -11.38 9.28
N TYR A 99 3.15 -11.21 9.10
CA TYR A 99 3.94 -10.19 9.79
C TYR A 99 3.66 -8.77 9.28
N TYR A 100 3.63 -8.58 7.96
CA TYR A 100 3.30 -7.34 7.27
C TYR A 100 1.94 -6.80 7.71
N TYR A 101 0.91 -7.64 7.67
CA TYR A 101 -0.44 -7.23 8.08
C TYR A 101 -0.55 -6.91 9.57
N THR A 102 0.42 -7.24 10.45
CA THR A 102 0.34 -6.84 11.88
C THR A 102 0.21 -5.33 12.11
N CYS A 103 0.51 -4.48 11.13
CA CYS A 103 0.18 -3.05 11.19
C CYS A 103 -1.32 -2.74 11.40
N TYR A 104 -2.27 -3.67 11.18
CA TYR A 104 -3.69 -3.44 11.49
C TYR A 104 -4.00 -3.43 13.00
N HIS A 105 -3.07 -3.86 13.88
CA HIS A 105 -3.29 -3.99 15.32
C HIS A 105 -3.89 -2.75 16.04
N PRO A 106 -3.63 -1.49 15.65
CA PRO A 106 -4.32 -0.34 16.25
C PRO A 106 -5.85 -0.44 16.19
N ASN A 107 -6.41 -1.06 15.15
CA ASN A 107 -7.86 -1.28 15.04
C ASN A 107 -8.42 -2.26 16.10
N LEU A 108 -7.56 -3.08 16.72
CA LEU A 108 -7.90 -3.96 17.86
C LEU A 108 -7.56 -3.33 19.21
N VAL A 109 -6.47 -2.56 19.30
CA VAL A 109 -5.96 -2.01 20.56
C VAL A 109 -6.67 -0.71 20.96
N LEU A 110 -6.94 0.19 20.01
CA LEU A 110 -7.58 1.48 20.28
C LEU A 110 -8.99 1.35 20.92
N PRO A 111 -9.85 0.39 20.52
CA PRO A 111 -11.12 0.12 21.22
C PRO A 111 -10.97 -0.22 22.70
N LEU A 112 -9.88 -0.90 23.10
CA LEU A 112 -9.64 -1.28 24.50
C LEU A 112 -9.36 -0.08 25.41
N VAL A 113 -8.96 1.06 24.84
CA VAL A 113 -8.74 2.33 25.55
C VAL A 113 -9.84 3.36 25.26
N GLY A 114 -11.00 2.92 24.76
CA GLY A 114 -12.19 3.75 24.57
C GLY A 114 -12.21 4.60 23.29
N ILE A 115 -11.28 4.37 22.35
CA ILE A 115 -11.29 5.03 21.03
C ILE A 115 -12.17 4.22 20.08
N VAL A 116 -13.16 4.87 19.46
CA VAL A 116 -14.09 4.21 18.54
C VAL A 116 -13.40 3.97 17.20
N ILE A 117 -13.37 2.71 16.76
CA ILE A 117 -12.88 2.31 15.44
C ILE A 117 -14.07 1.95 14.57
N SER A 118 -14.47 2.88 13.71
CA SER A 118 -15.49 2.64 12.68
C SER A 118 -14.98 1.59 11.67
N PRO A 119 -15.87 0.74 11.11
CA PRO A 119 -15.49 -0.27 10.11
C PRO A 119 -14.75 0.30 8.90
N PHE A 120 -15.04 1.57 8.57
CA PHE A 120 -14.31 2.39 7.61
C PHE A 120 -12.79 2.32 7.82
N LEU A 121 -12.30 2.46 9.06
CA LEU A 121 -10.86 2.52 9.36
C LEU A 121 -10.16 1.17 9.13
N VAL A 122 -10.88 0.06 9.33
CA VAL A 122 -10.38 -1.30 9.05
C VAL A 122 -10.24 -1.50 7.54
N PHE A 123 -11.30 -1.19 6.78
CA PHE A 123 -11.28 -1.24 5.30
C PHE A 123 -10.20 -0.29 4.74
N TRP A 124 -10.10 0.92 5.31
CA TRP A 124 -9.15 1.95 4.92
C TRP A 124 -7.68 1.50 5.09
N MET A 125 -7.37 0.86 6.22
CA MET A 125 -6.09 0.19 6.43
C MET A 125 -5.88 -0.94 5.41
N GLY A 126 -6.91 -1.76 5.15
CA GLY A 126 -6.86 -2.85 4.18
C GLY A 126 -6.56 -2.41 2.75
N ALA A 127 -7.22 -1.37 2.26
CA ALA A 127 -6.97 -0.79 0.94
C ALA A 127 -5.50 -0.39 0.79
N HIS A 128 -4.92 0.25 1.80
CA HIS A 128 -3.50 0.57 1.80
C HIS A 128 -2.60 -0.67 1.82
N LEU A 129 -2.93 -1.70 2.57
CA LEU A 129 -2.09 -2.90 2.70
C LEU A 129 -2.18 -3.85 1.51
N VAL A 130 -3.27 -3.80 0.75
CA VAL A 130 -3.48 -4.66 -0.42
C VAL A 130 -3.11 -3.94 -1.72
N ILE A 131 -3.42 -2.65 -1.84
CA ILE A 131 -3.26 -1.91 -3.11
C ILE A 131 -1.92 -1.17 -3.16
N SER A 132 -1.51 -0.49 -2.07
CA SER A 132 -0.30 0.35 -2.08
C SER A 132 1.00 -0.37 -2.48
N PRO A 133 1.22 -1.67 -2.13
CA PRO A 133 2.38 -2.40 -2.62
C PRO A 133 2.40 -2.55 -4.14
N ALA A 134 1.25 -2.71 -4.80
CA ALA A 134 1.21 -2.79 -6.26
C ALA A 134 1.61 -1.45 -6.91
N CYS A 135 1.26 -0.34 -6.28
CA CYS A 135 1.68 0.98 -6.72
C CYS A 135 3.19 1.19 -6.52
N SER A 136 3.75 0.85 -5.34
CA SER A 136 5.19 1.00 -5.09
C SER A 136 6.09 0.07 -5.93
N HIS A 137 5.49 -0.89 -6.62
CA HIS A 137 6.16 -1.80 -7.55
C HIS A 137 5.71 -1.58 -9.00
N SER A 138 5.16 -0.43 -9.37
CA SER A 138 4.63 -0.22 -10.72
C SER A 138 5.67 -0.36 -11.85
N GLY A 139 6.97 -0.24 -11.52
CA GLY A 139 8.09 -0.24 -12.46
C GLY A 139 8.36 1.13 -13.09
N PHE A 140 7.55 2.13 -12.79
CA PHE A 140 7.70 3.52 -13.24
C PHE A 140 7.98 4.42 -12.06
N GLU A 141 8.82 5.44 -12.23
CA GLU A 141 8.89 6.53 -11.27
C GLU A 141 7.58 7.31 -11.36
N ASP A 142 6.74 7.18 -10.33
CA ASP A 142 5.63 8.08 -10.07
C ASP A 142 5.86 8.79 -8.73
N HIS A 143 4.95 9.68 -8.41
CA HIS A 143 5.16 10.64 -7.35
C HIS A 143 4.06 10.62 -6.29
N PHE A 144 3.29 9.54 -6.29
CA PHE A 144 2.28 9.22 -5.29
C PHE A 144 2.69 7.99 -4.47
N SER A 145 3.43 7.05 -5.08
CA SER A 145 3.69 5.74 -4.50
C SER A 145 4.85 4.94 -5.13
N ALA A 146 5.12 5.10 -6.43
CA ALA A 146 6.12 4.30 -7.14
C ALA A 146 7.49 4.98 -7.17
N SER A 147 8.38 4.58 -6.28
CA SER A 147 9.66 5.26 -6.10
C SER A 147 10.81 4.51 -6.78
N THR A 148 11.68 5.27 -7.45
CA THR A 148 12.99 4.76 -7.91
C THR A 148 13.80 4.22 -6.73
N GLU A 149 13.61 4.81 -5.54
CA GLU A 149 14.13 4.33 -4.27
C GLU A 149 13.77 2.88 -3.96
N HIS A 150 12.52 2.43 -4.21
CA HIS A 150 12.11 1.05 -3.95
C HIS A 150 12.62 0.06 -5.00
N TYR A 151 12.83 0.51 -6.24
CA TYR A 151 13.61 -0.26 -7.22
C TYR A 151 15.07 -0.43 -6.79
N LEU A 152 15.70 0.63 -6.28
CA LEU A 152 17.05 0.57 -5.70
C LEU A 152 17.09 -0.35 -4.46
N HIS A 153 16.02 -0.39 -3.66
CA HIS A 153 15.86 -1.34 -2.57
C HIS A 153 15.92 -2.79 -3.06
N HIS A 154 15.09 -3.17 -4.05
CA HIS A 154 15.13 -4.51 -4.65
C HIS A 154 16.49 -4.83 -5.29
N ARG A 155 17.22 -3.82 -5.81
CA ARG A 155 18.52 -3.99 -6.45
C ARG A 155 19.70 -4.22 -5.49
N PHE A 156 19.68 -3.60 -4.31
CA PHE A 156 20.80 -3.59 -3.35
C PHE A 156 20.50 -4.26 -2.00
N CYS A 157 19.22 -4.38 -1.62
CA CYS A 157 18.68 -4.97 -0.38
C CYS A 157 19.08 -4.29 0.95
N ASP A 158 20.02 -3.33 0.96
CA ASP A 158 20.55 -2.71 2.19
C ASP A 158 20.21 -1.21 2.37
N VAL A 159 19.39 -0.65 1.48
CA VAL A 159 19.00 0.78 1.42
C VAL A 159 17.49 0.93 1.17
N ASN A 160 16.90 2.08 1.46
CA ASN A 160 15.51 2.45 1.10
C ASN A 160 14.43 1.47 1.64
N PHE A 161 14.35 1.31 2.95
CA PHE A 161 13.36 0.42 3.59
C PHE A 161 11.97 1.05 3.76
N ALA A 162 11.82 2.38 3.62
CA ALA A 162 10.56 3.09 3.81
C ALA A 162 9.67 3.10 2.55
N ALA A 163 8.35 3.21 2.77
CA ALA A 163 7.34 3.29 1.70
C ALA A 163 6.61 4.65 1.61
N GLY A 164 6.81 5.55 2.58
CA GLY A 164 6.08 6.83 2.65
C GLY A 164 6.89 7.89 3.38
N ILE A 165 6.71 8.02 4.70
CA ILE A 165 7.61 8.85 5.53
C ILE A 165 9.07 8.42 5.30
N ASN A 166 9.95 9.35 4.89
CA ASN A 166 11.34 9.06 4.51
C ASN A 166 12.23 8.80 5.74
N PHE A 167 12.00 7.66 6.41
CA PHE A 167 12.81 7.17 7.52
C PHE A 167 14.25 6.87 7.11
N ASP A 168 14.48 6.49 5.85
CA ASP A 168 15.82 6.25 5.33
C ASP A 168 16.73 7.47 5.40
N ALA A 169 16.20 8.68 5.18
CA ALA A 169 16.96 9.92 5.35
C ALA A 169 17.34 10.17 6.82
N TYR A 170 16.45 9.84 7.77
CA TYR A 170 16.73 9.99 9.21
C TYR A 170 17.70 8.93 9.75
N PHE A 171 17.70 7.72 9.20
CA PHE A 171 18.53 6.60 9.65
C PHE A 171 19.76 6.32 8.76
N GLY A 172 20.02 7.14 7.74
CA GLY A 172 21.21 7.05 6.89
C GLY A 172 21.18 5.89 5.88
N THR A 173 20.01 5.36 5.55
CA THR A 173 19.82 4.25 4.59
C THR A 173 19.27 4.71 3.23
N HIS A 174 19.24 6.03 2.97
CA HIS A 174 18.65 6.64 1.76
C HIS A 174 19.61 6.63 0.56
N LYS A 175 19.13 6.19 -0.60
CA LYS A 175 19.88 6.12 -1.87
C LYS A 175 18.99 6.48 -3.06
N THR A 176 19.37 7.49 -3.82
CA THR A 176 18.59 7.99 -4.98
C THR A 176 19.20 7.66 -6.34
N THR A 177 20.38 7.03 -6.38
CA THR A 177 21.10 6.77 -7.64
C THR A 177 21.60 5.33 -7.75
N LEU A 178 21.62 4.83 -8.98
CA LEU A 178 22.47 3.71 -9.36
C LEU A 178 23.95 4.17 -9.34
N PRO A 179 24.89 3.33 -8.89
CA PRO A 179 26.31 3.61 -9.04
C PRO A 179 26.65 3.59 -10.53
N LEU A 180 27.02 4.75 -11.08
CA LEU A 180 27.69 4.81 -12.36
C LEU A 180 29.06 4.13 -12.21
N PRO A 181 29.46 3.20 -13.09
CA PRO A 181 30.84 2.72 -13.10
C PRO A 181 31.75 3.89 -13.47
N ASP A 182 32.88 4.04 -12.76
CA ASP A 182 33.79 5.19 -12.87
C ASP A 182 34.37 5.44 -14.28
N ASN A 183 34.19 4.49 -15.20
CA ASN A 183 34.58 4.54 -16.61
C ASN A 183 33.40 4.22 -17.54
N ALA A 184 32.27 4.92 -17.40
CA ALA A 184 31.09 4.76 -18.24
C ALA A 184 31.28 5.33 -19.67
N SER A 185 32.08 4.65 -20.49
CA SER A 185 31.90 4.70 -21.95
C SER A 185 30.60 3.97 -22.31
N GLU A 186 29.77 4.57 -23.16
CA GLU A 186 28.36 4.18 -23.47
C GLU A 186 28.17 2.81 -24.16
N SER A 187 29.12 1.88 -24.09
CA SER A 187 29.19 0.69 -24.96
C SER A 187 29.54 -0.63 -24.27
N ARG A 188 29.38 -0.75 -22.95
CA ARG A 188 29.30 -2.08 -22.31
C ARG A 188 27.85 -2.52 -22.24
N GLU A 189 27.52 -3.58 -22.99
CA GLU A 189 26.34 -4.38 -22.72
C GLU A 189 26.30 -4.69 -21.22
N LEU A 190 25.23 -4.26 -20.55
CA LEU A 190 25.00 -4.64 -19.17
C LEU A 190 24.93 -6.17 -19.13
N PRO A 191 25.48 -6.83 -18.10
CA PRO A 191 25.28 -8.27 -17.94
C PRO A 191 23.77 -8.54 -18.00
N PRO A 192 23.33 -9.64 -18.65
CA PRO A 192 21.91 -9.94 -18.73
C PRO A 192 21.32 -9.91 -17.32
N PRO A 193 20.11 -9.37 -17.14
CA PRO A 193 19.49 -9.32 -15.82
C PRO A 193 19.52 -10.73 -15.21
N PRO A 194 19.67 -10.84 -13.87
CA PRO A 194 19.55 -12.14 -13.19
C PRO A 194 18.30 -12.84 -13.71
N ALA A 195 18.38 -14.15 -13.92
CA ALA A 195 17.24 -14.90 -14.42
C ALA A 195 16.03 -14.67 -13.51
N ASP A 196 15.10 -13.82 -13.95
CA ASP A 196 13.89 -13.46 -13.24
C ASP A 196 12.80 -14.42 -13.70
N PRO A 197 12.44 -15.44 -12.89
CA PRO A 197 11.33 -16.32 -13.18
C PRO A 197 10.02 -15.57 -12.88
N LYS A 198 9.73 -14.55 -13.68
CA LYS A 198 8.45 -13.84 -13.69
C LYS A 198 7.34 -14.88 -13.79
N SER A 199 6.49 -14.95 -12.78
CA SER A 199 5.51 -16.04 -12.70
C SER A 199 4.45 -15.88 -13.79
N THR A 200 4.49 -16.73 -14.82
CA THR A 200 3.48 -16.71 -15.87
C THR A 200 2.21 -17.43 -15.40
N LEU A 201 1.04 -16.98 -15.86
CA LEU A 201 -0.24 -17.69 -15.66
C LEU A 201 -0.26 -19.13 -16.24
N ARG A 202 0.74 -19.49 -17.06
CA ARG A 202 0.87 -20.81 -17.70
C ARG A 202 1.64 -21.81 -16.83
N LEU A 203 2.41 -21.34 -15.85
CA LEU A 203 3.17 -22.17 -14.92
C LEU A 203 2.61 -21.91 -13.52
N LEU A 204 1.67 -22.78 -13.12
CA LEU A 204 1.15 -22.82 -11.76
C LEU A 204 2.28 -23.18 -10.76
N PRO A 205 2.16 -22.82 -9.47
CA PRO A 205 2.97 -23.42 -8.43
C PRO A 205 2.85 -24.95 -8.48
N GLU A 206 3.93 -25.68 -8.19
CA GLU A 206 4.02 -27.15 -8.31
C GLU A 206 3.13 -27.92 -7.31
N HIS A 207 2.27 -27.22 -6.58
CA HIS A 207 1.53 -27.67 -5.41
C HIS A 207 0.01 -27.39 -5.61
N PRO A 208 -0.80 -28.41 -5.96
CA PRO A 208 -2.19 -28.23 -6.39
C PRO A 208 -3.17 -27.78 -5.28
N GLU A 209 -2.84 -28.00 -4.01
CA GLU A 209 -3.64 -27.58 -2.84
C GLU A 209 -3.94 -26.08 -2.82
N TYR A 210 -3.05 -25.27 -3.40
CA TYR A 210 -3.18 -23.82 -3.44
C TYR A 210 -4.24 -23.31 -4.43
N VAL A 211 -4.55 -24.07 -5.49
CA VAL A 211 -5.52 -23.66 -6.52
C VAL A 211 -6.96 -23.85 -6.03
N ILE A 212 -7.20 -24.88 -5.22
CA ILE A 212 -8.53 -25.27 -4.75
C ILE A 212 -9.08 -24.27 -3.71
N GLY A 213 -8.23 -23.75 -2.83
CA GLY A 213 -8.65 -22.77 -1.80
C GLY A 213 -9.13 -21.43 -2.38
N ILE A 214 -8.48 -20.94 -3.45
CA ILE A 214 -8.78 -19.65 -4.08
C ILE A 214 -10.17 -19.67 -4.74
N ALA A 215 -10.50 -20.75 -5.46
CA ALA A 215 -11.76 -20.87 -6.19
C ALA A 215 -13.00 -20.86 -5.27
N LEU A 216 -12.89 -21.44 -4.07
CA LEU A 216 -14.02 -21.54 -3.12
C LEU A 216 -14.34 -20.21 -2.44
N MET A 217 -13.36 -19.33 -2.23
CA MET A 217 -13.60 -18.03 -1.58
C MET A 217 -14.18 -16.97 -2.50
N VAL A 218 -13.83 -16.96 -3.78
CA VAL A 218 -14.41 -16.04 -4.78
C VAL A 218 -15.93 -16.22 -4.88
N LEU A 219 -16.43 -17.46 -4.77
CA LEU A 219 -17.86 -17.78 -4.82
C LEU A 219 -18.64 -17.33 -3.57
N TRP A 220 -17.97 -17.07 -2.45
CA TRP A 220 -18.61 -16.68 -1.18
C TRP A 220 -18.77 -15.15 -1.04
N ALA A 221 -17.81 -14.37 -1.56
CA ALA A 221 -17.78 -12.92 -1.41
C ALA A 221 -18.92 -12.17 -2.14
N LEU A 222 -19.47 -12.76 -3.22
CA LEU A 222 -20.41 -12.12 -4.16
C LEU A 222 -21.84 -11.85 -3.62
N LYS A 223 -22.11 -11.92 -2.31
CA LYS A 223 -23.48 -12.11 -1.79
C LYS A 223 -24.04 -11.08 -0.79
N SER A 224 -23.26 -10.16 -0.22
CA SER A 224 -23.57 -9.67 1.16
C SER A 224 -23.92 -8.18 1.30
N TYR A 225 -25.20 -7.82 1.09
CA TYR A 225 -25.53 -6.49 0.56
C TYR A 225 -26.86 -5.84 1.02
N GLN A 226 -26.80 -4.87 1.96
CA GLN A 226 -27.57 -3.58 2.03
C GLN A 226 -27.15 -2.71 3.29
N THR A 227 -26.80 -1.40 3.14
CA THR A 227 -27.33 -0.17 3.83
C THR A 227 -26.39 1.10 3.91
N VAL A 228 -25.93 1.77 2.81
CA VAL A 228 -25.03 2.98 2.90
C VAL A 228 -25.07 4.01 1.72
N PRO A 229 -25.27 5.36 1.89
CA PRO A 229 -25.21 6.34 0.79
C PRO A 229 -23.80 6.64 0.20
N PRO A 230 -23.64 6.70 -1.13
CA PRO A 230 -22.43 6.14 -1.74
C PRO A 230 -21.30 7.15 -2.00
N LEU A 231 -21.67 8.36 -2.41
CA LEU A 231 -20.76 9.34 -3.01
C LEU A 231 -19.78 9.94 -2.00
N TRP A 232 -20.28 10.26 -0.81
CA TRP A 232 -19.49 10.93 0.23
C TRP A 232 -18.42 10.01 0.83
N VAL A 233 -18.77 8.75 1.06
CA VAL A 233 -17.82 7.72 1.51
C VAL A 233 -16.77 7.46 0.43
N ALA A 234 -17.19 7.34 -0.83
CA ALA A 234 -16.28 7.10 -1.96
C ALA A 234 -15.27 8.25 -2.20
N MET A 235 -15.71 9.52 -2.12
CA MET A 235 -14.83 10.68 -2.32
C MET A 235 -13.79 10.83 -1.21
N VAL A 236 -14.15 10.60 0.05
CA VAL A 236 -13.22 10.70 1.19
C VAL A 236 -12.13 9.62 1.10
N ILE A 237 -12.51 8.38 0.78
CA ILE A 237 -11.57 7.25 0.60
C ILE A 237 -10.59 7.51 -0.54
N SER A 238 -11.06 8.13 -1.63
CA SER A 238 -10.27 8.26 -2.86
C SER A 238 -9.38 9.51 -2.90
N VAL A 239 -9.65 10.54 -2.07
CA VAL A 239 -8.95 11.85 -2.12
C VAL A 239 -8.28 12.26 -0.81
N GLY A 240 -8.88 11.94 0.34
CA GLY A 240 -8.29 12.17 1.67
C GLY A 240 -6.84 11.67 1.87
N PRO A 241 -6.39 10.55 1.28
CA PRO A 241 -5.05 10.01 1.52
C PRO A 241 -3.97 10.87 0.87
N THR A 242 -4.22 11.30 -0.37
CA THR A 242 -3.34 12.18 -1.14
C THR A 242 -3.23 13.55 -0.46
N LEU A 243 -4.35 14.10 0.04
CA LEU A 243 -4.34 15.33 0.82
C LEU A 243 -3.51 15.20 2.11
N TRP A 244 -3.60 14.06 2.80
CA TRP A 244 -2.80 13.82 4.00
C TRP A 244 -1.31 13.63 3.70
N ALA A 245 -0.96 12.91 2.63
CA ALA A 245 0.42 12.75 2.19
C ALA A 245 1.07 14.11 1.90
N VAL A 246 0.35 15.04 1.24
CA VAL A 246 0.81 16.42 1.03
C VAL A 246 1.00 17.16 2.35
N ILE A 247 0.08 17.05 3.31
CA ILE A 247 0.22 17.69 4.63
C ILE A 247 1.45 17.16 5.38
N LEU A 248 1.68 15.85 5.37
CA LEU A 248 2.88 15.23 5.97
C LEU A 248 4.16 15.67 5.26
N ALA A 249 4.18 15.68 3.92
CA ALA A 249 5.33 16.11 3.13
C ALA A 249 5.68 17.58 3.43
N LEU A 250 4.69 18.47 3.55
CA LEU A 250 4.90 19.85 3.98
C LEU A 250 5.43 19.96 5.42
N ALA A 251 4.92 19.13 6.34
CA ALA A 251 5.32 19.16 7.75
C ALA A 251 6.72 18.56 8.02
N THR A 252 7.16 17.62 7.18
CA THR A 252 8.47 16.94 7.29
C THR A 252 9.53 17.46 6.32
N ALA A 253 9.16 18.33 5.37
CA ALA A 253 10.07 18.91 4.40
C ALA A 253 11.28 19.60 5.08
N PRO A 254 12.51 19.41 4.57
CA PRO A 254 13.67 20.16 5.02
C PRO A 254 13.44 21.66 4.86
N LYS A 255 13.82 22.47 5.87
CA LYS A 255 13.68 23.94 5.84
C LYS A 255 14.47 24.63 4.70
N SER A 256 15.35 23.89 4.02
CA SER A 256 16.08 24.30 2.81
C SER A 256 15.28 24.15 1.52
N LEU A 257 14.17 23.39 1.51
CA LEU A 257 13.24 23.33 0.38
C LEU A 257 12.32 24.55 0.41
N SER A 258 12.04 25.15 -0.75
CA SER A 258 11.03 26.21 -0.85
C SER A 258 9.63 25.61 -0.77
N LEU A 259 8.67 26.35 -0.20
CA LEU A 259 7.27 25.91 -0.10
C LEU A 259 6.68 25.49 -1.45
N LYS A 260 7.07 26.18 -2.54
CA LYS A 260 6.70 25.81 -3.91
C LYS A 260 7.19 24.40 -4.27
N LYS A 261 8.43 24.05 -3.92
CA LYS A 261 8.94 22.69 -4.11
C LYS A 261 8.26 21.70 -3.18
N SER A 262 8.08 22.00 -1.89
CA SER A 262 7.44 21.06 -0.97
C SER A 262 5.97 20.76 -1.30
N PHE A 263 5.27 21.68 -1.99
CA PHE A 263 3.88 21.50 -2.41
C PHE A 263 3.72 20.96 -3.83
N LEU A 264 4.54 21.44 -4.78
CA LEU A 264 4.44 21.04 -6.18
C LEU A 264 5.36 19.89 -6.55
N ALA A 265 6.44 19.59 -5.82
CA ALA A 265 7.26 18.41 -6.11
C ALA A 265 6.33 17.19 -6.15
N PRO A 266 6.35 16.43 -7.25
CA PRO A 266 7.39 16.34 -8.30
C PRO A 266 7.30 17.38 -9.43
N PHE A 267 6.12 17.95 -9.62
CA PHE A 267 5.68 18.79 -10.71
C PHE A 267 6.18 20.24 -10.53
N ASP A 268 7.21 20.49 -9.72
CA ASP A 268 7.80 21.81 -9.51
C ASP A 268 8.47 22.36 -10.79
N LYS A 269 8.77 21.44 -11.72
CA LYS A 269 9.29 21.67 -13.07
C LYS A 269 8.25 21.55 -14.19
N ASP A 270 7.04 21.07 -13.91
CA ASP A 270 6.01 20.87 -14.93
C ASP A 270 5.51 22.20 -15.49
N SER A 271 5.17 22.20 -16.78
CA SER A 271 4.31 23.24 -17.32
C SER A 271 2.90 23.11 -16.74
N PHE A 272 2.13 24.20 -16.69
CA PHE A 272 0.74 24.16 -16.21
C PHE A 272 -0.11 23.12 -16.98
N GLY A 273 0.13 22.96 -18.29
CA GLY A 273 -0.54 21.93 -19.10
C GLY A 273 -0.14 20.50 -18.73
N SER A 274 1.15 20.27 -18.43
CA SER A 274 1.65 18.97 -17.95
C SER A 274 1.06 18.61 -16.59
N LEU A 275 1.09 19.56 -15.63
CA LEU A 275 0.49 19.39 -14.31
C LEU A 275 -1.03 19.12 -14.40
N ALA A 276 -1.76 19.86 -15.24
CA ALA A 276 -3.19 19.64 -15.45
C ALA A 276 -3.47 18.27 -16.11
N LEU A 277 -2.59 17.81 -17.01
CA LEU A 277 -2.69 16.48 -17.61
C LEU A 277 -2.41 15.38 -16.58
N HIS A 278 -1.33 15.48 -15.79
CA HIS A 278 -0.97 14.49 -14.77
C HIS A 278 -2.04 14.39 -13.67
N LEU A 279 -2.52 15.51 -13.15
CA LEU A 279 -3.61 15.52 -12.16
C LEU A 279 -4.94 15.08 -12.78
N GLY A 280 -5.24 15.49 -14.02
CA GLY A 280 -6.46 15.09 -14.73
C GLY A 280 -6.51 13.60 -15.05
N VAL A 281 -5.41 13.02 -15.55
CA VAL A 281 -5.29 11.58 -15.83
C VAL A 281 -5.24 10.78 -14.53
N GLY A 282 -4.45 11.20 -13.54
CA GLY A 282 -4.43 10.56 -12.21
C GLY A 282 -5.80 10.58 -11.53
N PHE A 283 -6.55 11.68 -11.69
CA PHE A 283 -7.94 11.74 -11.26
C PHE A 283 -8.81 10.78 -12.07
N VAL A 284 -8.81 10.82 -13.40
CA VAL A 284 -9.68 9.98 -14.26
C VAL A 284 -9.36 8.48 -14.18
N MET A 285 -8.11 8.10 -13.90
CA MET A 285 -7.64 6.70 -13.90
C MET A 285 -7.51 6.09 -12.51
N GLY A 286 -7.21 6.89 -11.48
CA GLY A 286 -7.05 6.42 -10.10
C GLY A 286 -8.23 6.82 -9.21
N VAL A 287 -8.45 8.11 -9.04
CA VAL A 287 -9.45 8.65 -8.09
C VAL A 287 -10.88 8.38 -8.57
N LEU A 288 -11.18 8.65 -9.83
CA LEU A 288 -12.52 8.57 -10.41
C LEU A 288 -12.99 7.12 -10.53
N PRO A 289 -12.18 6.13 -10.95
CA PRO A 289 -12.62 4.74 -11.00
C PRO A 289 -12.70 4.13 -9.60
N ALA A 290 -11.81 4.49 -8.67
CA ALA A 290 -11.97 4.11 -7.27
C ALA A 290 -13.25 4.72 -6.67
N THR A 291 -13.47 6.02 -6.84
CA THR A 291 -14.68 6.73 -6.38
C THR A 291 -15.93 6.16 -7.04
N HIS A 292 -15.91 5.88 -8.35
CA HIS A 292 -17.05 5.37 -9.08
C HIS A 292 -17.32 3.91 -8.77
N LEU A 293 -16.29 3.06 -8.62
CA LEU A 293 -16.44 1.68 -8.17
C LEU A 293 -17.00 1.66 -6.75
N LEU A 294 -16.40 2.40 -5.81
CA LEU A 294 -16.94 2.56 -4.45
C LEU A 294 -18.36 3.14 -4.47
N TYR A 295 -18.69 4.08 -5.37
CA TYR A 295 -20.03 4.64 -5.51
C TYR A 295 -21.05 3.65 -6.08
N VAL A 296 -20.73 2.89 -7.12
CA VAL A 296 -21.61 1.88 -7.72
C VAL A 296 -21.79 0.71 -6.75
N PHE A 297 -20.71 0.26 -6.13
CA PHE A 297 -20.70 -0.69 -5.03
C PHE A 297 -21.60 -0.17 -3.89
N LEU A 298 -21.37 1.02 -3.35
CA LEU A 298 -22.21 1.57 -2.26
C LEU A 298 -23.65 1.94 -2.72
N GLN A 299 -23.93 2.11 -4.03
CA GLN A 299 -25.29 2.28 -4.57
C GLN A 299 -26.10 1.00 -4.46
N ASP A 300 -25.52 -0.15 -4.85
CA ASP A 300 -26.14 -1.47 -4.69
C ASP A 300 -26.44 -1.77 -3.20
N PHE A 301 -25.79 -1.06 -2.26
CA PHE A 301 -26.04 -1.17 -0.82
C PHE A 301 -27.31 -0.40 -0.36
N ASN A 302 -28.04 0.42 -1.13
CA ASN A 302 -29.23 1.15 -0.59
C ASN A 302 -30.59 0.50 -0.87
#